data_AF-A0A1V5U3M4-F1
#
_entry.id   AF-A0A1V5U3M4-F1
#
_cell.length_a   1.000
_cell.length_b   1.000
_cell.length_c   1.000
_cell.angle_alpha   90.00
_cell.angle_beta   90.00
_cell.angle_gamma   90.00
#
_symmetry.space_group_name_H-M   'P 1'
#
loop_
_entity.id
_entity.type
_entity.pdbx_description
1 polymer ?
#
loop_
_entity_poly.entity_id
_entity_poly.type
_entity_poly.pdbx_seq_one_letter_code
_entity_poly.pdbx_strand_id
1 'polypeptide(L)'
;MQLTQKESTLLKDLRSQEQLCIDKYAKYSNEACDEQLKSLFSQIRQREQQHLQTLDQIASGTVPQMQAQGGGSQQPMQMQGGGSQQPMQAQGGSSQQPMQAQGGSSQQSMQAQGGSQQSGSQQGMNAQQGGSQQGMNAQQQSGSQQGMNAQQQSGSQQGMNAQQGGSQQGMNAQQGGSQQQSGSQQNMQFKPSNCSAQEKQKDAYLCSDALSTEKHVSSTYNTCIFEFSDSNVRNVLNHIQKEEQQHGDQIYKYMSANGMYC
;
A
#
# COMPACT_ATOMS: atom_id res chain seq x y z
N MET A 1 -30.90 2.91 1.46
CA MET A 1 -30.40 2.81 2.86
C MET A 1 -31.10 3.87 3.69
N GLN A 2 -31.35 3.60 4.97
CA GLN A 2 -31.80 4.62 5.92
C GLN A 2 -30.72 4.84 6.98
N LEU A 3 -30.14 6.05 7.03
CA LEU A 3 -29.16 6.42 8.03
C LEU A 3 -29.85 6.69 9.37
N THR A 4 -29.20 6.28 10.46
CA THR A 4 -29.59 6.73 11.80
C THR A 4 -29.31 8.23 11.98
N GLN A 5 -29.87 8.84 13.02
CA GLN A 5 -29.57 10.23 13.36
C GLN A 5 -28.06 10.42 13.66
N LYS A 6 -27.44 9.47 14.36
CA LYS A 6 -26.01 9.50 14.67
C LYS A 6 -25.16 9.43 13.39
N GLU A 7 -25.42 8.45 12.52
CA GLU A 7 -24.72 8.32 11.24
C GLU A 7 -24.92 9.54 10.34
N SER A 8 -26.11 10.14 10.35
CA SER A 8 -26.37 11.39 9.61
C SER A 8 -25.54 12.58 10.12
N THR A 9 -25.33 12.69 11.44
CA THR A 9 -24.46 13.72 12.01
C THR A 9 -22.99 13.44 11.66
N LEU A 10 -22.53 12.21 11.84
CA LEU A 10 -21.15 11.82 11.48
C LEU A 10 -20.84 12.08 10.01
N LEU A 11 -21.80 11.80 9.12
CA LEU A 11 -21.62 12.04 7.69
C LEU A 11 -21.56 13.54 7.35
N LYS A 12 -22.31 14.39 8.07
CA LYS A 12 -22.21 15.85 7.93
C LYS A 12 -20.83 16.33 8.40
N ASP A 13 -20.35 15.82 9.53
CA ASP A 13 -19.04 16.17 10.06
C ASP A 13 -17.93 15.78 9.08
N LEU A 14 -17.94 14.55 8.55
CA LEU A 14 -16.99 14.11 7.52
C LEU A 14 -17.02 15.02 6.28
N ARG A 15 -18.21 15.36 5.76
CA ARG A 15 -18.33 16.27 4.62
C ARG A 15 -17.77 17.66 4.91
N SER A 16 -17.94 18.17 6.11
CA SER A 16 -17.35 19.46 6.52
C SER A 16 -15.82 19.38 6.60
N GLN A 17 -15.26 18.24 7.02
CA GLN A 17 -13.81 18.01 6.99
C GLN A 17 -13.29 17.97 5.54
N GLU A 18 -13.96 17.23 4.64
CA GLU A 18 -13.58 17.20 3.21
C GLU A 18 -13.60 18.59 2.58
N GLN A 19 -14.65 19.37 2.85
CA GLN A 19 -14.74 20.74 2.34
C GLN A 19 -13.59 21.62 2.86
N LEU A 20 -13.23 21.50 4.14
CA LEU A 20 -12.08 22.19 4.71
C LEU A 20 -10.77 21.79 4.02
N CYS A 21 -10.57 20.50 3.74
CA CYS A 21 -9.39 20.01 3.01
C CYS A 21 -9.35 20.59 1.58
N ILE A 22 -10.46 20.56 0.84
CA ILE A 22 -10.56 21.13 -0.51
C ILE A 22 -10.15 22.61 -0.52
N ASP A 23 -10.69 23.39 0.42
CA ASP A 23 -10.43 24.84 0.49
C ASP A 23 -8.98 25.12 0.88
N LYS A 24 -8.45 24.35 1.85
CA LYS A 24 -7.06 24.46 2.29
C LYS A 24 -6.09 24.13 1.17
N TYR A 25 -6.28 23.03 0.46
CA TYR A 25 -5.40 22.66 -0.64
C TYR A 25 -5.53 23.58 -1.85
N ALA A 26 -6.71 24.17 -2.10
CA ALA A 26 -6.88 25.21 -3.10
C ALA A 26 -6.04 26.46 -2.77
N LYS A 27 -6.04 26.85 -1.49
CA LYS A 27 -5.21 27.97 -1.01
C LYS A 27 -3.72 27.61 -1.11
N TYR A 28 -3.33 26.44 -0.62
CA TYR A 28 -1.93 26.07 -0.48
C TYR A 28 -1.26 25.80 -1.83
N SER A 29 -1.97 25.23 -2.81
CA SER A 29 -1.46 25.08 -4.17
C SER A 29 -1.16 26.42 -4.84
N ASN A 30 -1.86 27.49 -4.46
CA ASN A 30 -1.62 28.85 -4.99
C ASN A 30 -0.51 29.58 -4.24
N GLU A 31 -0.32 29.29 -2.96
CA GLU A 31 0.64 29.98 -2.10
C GLU A 31 2.03 29.35 -2.05
N ALA A 32 2.14 28.04 -2.32
CA ALA A 32 3.42 27.34 -2.31
C ALA A 32 4.38 27.96 -3.33
N CYS A 33 5.69 27.93 -3.03
CA CYS A 33 6.71 28.34 -3.98
C CYS A 33 7.05 27.18 -4.94
N ASP A 34 7.31 25.99 -4.40
CA ASP A 34 7.81 24.86 -5.17
C ASP A 34 6.74 24.26 -6.10
N GLU A 35 7.06 24.10 -7.39
CA GLU A 35 6.11 23.57 -8.37
C GLU A 35 5.71 22.10 -8.11
N GLN A 36 6.59 21.27 -7.53
CA GLN A 36 6.20 19.91 -7.14
C GLN A 36 5.22 19.94 -5.97
N LEU A 37 5.38 20.87 -5.03
CA LEU A 37 4.45 21.06 -3.93
C LEU A 37 3.08 21.58 -4.39
N LYS A 38 3.07 22.56 -5.31
CA LYS A 38 1.82 23.03 -5.93
C LYS A 38 1.08 21.90 -6.62
N SER A 39 1.81 21.07 -7.36
CA SER A 39 1.25 19.90 -8.03
C SER A 39 0.70 18.90 -7.02
N LEU A 40 1.44 18.59 -5.95
CA LEU A 40 1.00 17.70 -4.88
C LEU A 40 -0.31 18.19 -4.24
N PHE A 41 -0.37 19.45 -3.80
CA PHE A 41 -1.59 20.01 -3.21
C PHE A 41 -2.76 20.02 -4.20
N SER A 42 -2.51 20.30 -5.48
CA SER A 42 -3.55 20.23 -6.51
C SER A 42 -4.09 18.80 -6.71
N GLN A 43 -3.21 17.80 -6.67
CA GLN A 43 -3.58 16.39 -6.77
C GLN A 43 -4.39 15.93 -5.55
N ILE A 44 -3.95 16.27 -4.35
CA ILE A 44 -4.68 15.94 -3.11
C ILE A 44 -6.06 16.60 -3.13
N ARG A 45 -6.14 17.90 -3.47
CA ARG A 45 -7.44 18.59 -3.62
C ARG A 45 -8.42 17.85 -4.54
N GLN A 46 -7.93 17.31 -5.66
CA GLN A 46 -8.78 16.56 -6.59
C GLN A 46 -9.31 15.26 -5.95
N ARG A 47 -8.52 14.61 -5.09
CA ARG A 47 -8.96 13.46 -4.30
C ARG A 47 -10.01 13.86 -3.27
N GLU A 48 -9.82 14.94 -2.53
CA GLU A 48 -10.82 15.41 -1.55
C GLU A 48 -12.16 15.78 -2.22
N GLN A 49 -12.12 16.31 -3.44
CA GLN A 49 -13.34 16.53 -4.22
C GLN A 49 -14.08 15.22 -4.54
N GLN A 50 -13.33 14.15 -4.82
CA GLN A 50 -13.90 12.82 -5.04
C GLN A 50 -14.42 12.18 -3.74
N HIS A 51 -13.74 12.42 -2.62
CA HIS A 51 -14.18 11.99 -1.30
C HIS A 51 -15.51 12.68 -0.93
N LEU A 52 -15.59 14.01 -1.03
CA LEU A 52 -16.81 14.76 -0.77
C LEU A 52 -17.98 14.29 -1.64
N GLN A 53 -17.76 14.08 -2.94
CA GLN A 53 -18.79 13.52 -3.83
C GLN A 53 -19.24 12.13 -3.40
N THR A 54 -18.33 11.29 -2.92
CA THR A 54 -18.66 9.96 -2.40
C THR A 54 -19.52 10.06 -1.14
N LEU A 55 -19.17 10.95 -0.21
CA LEU A 55 -19.96 11.19 1.00
C LEU A 55 -21.34 11.77 0.66
N ASP A 56 -21.45 12.62 -0.37
CA ASP A 56 -22.72 13.13 -0.89
C ASP A 56 -23.63 11.99 -1.40
N GLN A 57 -23.06 11.03 -2.13
CA GLN A 57 -23.80 9.86 -2.59
C GLN A 57 -24.33 9.06 -1.42
N ILE A 58 -23.50 8.78 -0.41
CA ILE A 58 -23.92 8.05 0.80
C ILE A 58 -25.04 8.81 1.52
N ALA A 59 -24.91 10.15 1.62
CA ALA A 59 -25.91 10.99 2.28
C ALA A 59 -27.26 10.99 1.54
N SER A 60 -27.23 10.84 0.21
CA SER A 60 -28.43 10.68 -0.63
C SER A 60 -29.01 9.26 -0.60
N GLY A 61 -28.36 8.31 0.10
CA GLY A 61 -28.80 6.92 0.22
C GLY A 61 -28.22 5.96 -0.83
N THR A 62 -27.24 6.42 -1.63
CA THR A 62 -26.53 5.63 -2.64
C THR A 62 -25.14 5.27 -2.14
N VAL A 63 -24.80 3.98 -2.08
CA VAL A 63 -23.44 3.54 -1.72
C VAL A 63 -22.70 3.15 -3.00
N PRO A 64 -21.68 3.91 -3.43
CA PRO A 64 -20.91 3.53 -4.60
C PRO A 64 -20.13 2.26 -4.34
N GLN A 65 -20.06 1.39 -5.35
CA GLN A 65 -19.19 0.24 -5.29
C GLN A 65 -17.77 0.71 -5.60
N MET A 66 -16.96 0.90 -4.56
CA MET A 66 -15.53 1.14 -4.72
C MET A 66 -14.92 -0.08 -5.41
N GLN A 67 -14.41 0.11 -6.63
CA GLN A 67 -13.76 -0.97 -7.37
C GLN A 67 -12.48 -1.32 -6.62
N ALA A 68 -12.47 -2.47 -5.94
CA ALA A 68 -11.34 -2.91 -5.17
C ALA A 68 -10.11 -3.02 -6.10
N GLN A 69 -9.24 -2.02 -6.03
CA GLN A 69 -8.00 -2.01 -6.78
C GLN A 69 -7.06 -3.05 -6.14
N GLY A 70 -7.10 -4.27 -6.67
CA GLY A 70 -6.05 -5.28 -6.56
C GLY A 70 -5.74 -5.77 -5.15
N GLY A 71 -6.69 -6.45 -4.49
CA GLY A 71 -6.38 -7.43 -3.45
C GLY A 71 -6.14 -8.78 -4.11
N GLY A 72 -4.87 -9.20 -4.20
CA GLY A 72 -4.47 -10.49 -4.76
C GLY A 72 -5.31 -11.64 -4.18
N SER A 73 -5.74 -12.50 -5.10
CA SER A 73 -6.35 -13.80 -4.87
C SER A 73 -5.71 -14.57 -3.70
N GLN A 74 -6.45 -14.69 -2.60
CA GLN A 74 -6.24 -15.82 -1.69
C GLN A 74 -6.81 -17.07 -2.38
N GLN A 75 -5.97 -17.73 -3.17
CA GLN A 75 -6.23 -19.12 -3.57
C GLN A 75 -6.12 -20.00 -2.31
N PRO A 76 -7.08 -20.89 -2.03
CA PRO A 76 -6.89 -21.93 -1.04
C PRO A 76 -5.86 -22.93 -1.58
N MET A 77 -4.75 -23.12 -0.86
CA MET A 77 -3.83 -24.23 -1.12
C MET A 77 -4.58 -25.54 -0.88
N GLN A 78 -5.02 -26.19 -1.96
CA GLN A 78 -5.41 -27.60 -1.92
C GLN A 78 -4.15 -28.45 -1.74
N MET A 79 -3.99 -29.01 -0.56
CA MET A 79 -3.00 -30.03 -0.26
C MET A 79 -3.42 -31.32 -1.01
N GLN A 80 -2.80 -31.57 -2.15
CA GLN A 80 -3.00 -32.81 -2.92
C GLN A 80 -2.21 -33.94 -2.26
N GLY A 81 -2.89 -34.75 -1.44
CA GLY A 81 -2.38 -36.03 -0.96
C GLY A 81 -2.24 -37.02 -2.10
N GLY A 82 -1.01 -37.21 -2.58
CA GLY A 82 -0.65 -38.25 -3.54
C GLY A 82 -0.50 -39.61 -2.86
N GLY A 83 -1.61 -40.34 -2.76
CA GLY A 83 -1.62 -41.76 -2.44
C GLY A 83 -2.19 -42.54 -3.62
N SER A 84 -1.33 -43.15 -4.44
CA SER A 84 -1.74 -44.19 -5.38
C SER A 84 -0.67 -45.28 -5.47
N GLN A 85 -1.10 -46.44 -4.98
CA GLN A 85 -0.42 -47.73 -4.99
C GLN A 85 -0.28 -48.22 -6.44
N GLN A 86 0.92 -48.68 -6.82
CA GLN A 86 1.11 -49.53 -8.00
C GLN A 86 1.19 -51.00 -7.56
N PRO A 87 0.44 -51.93 -8.18
CA PRO A 87 0.64 -53.36 -8.00
C PRO A 87 1.76 -53.89 -8.90
N MET A 88 2.47 -54.89 -8.37
CA MET A 88 3.52 -55.67 -9.04
C MET A 88 3.01 -56.37 -10.30
N GLN A 89 3.86 -56.39 -11.34
CA GLN A 89 3.77 -57.39 -12.41
C GLN A 89 5.14 -58.02 -12.63
N ALA A 90 5.21 -59.31 -12.32
CA ALA A 90 6.38 -60.15 -12.54
C ALA A 90 6.35 -60.74 -13.95
N GLN A 91 7.47 -60.67 -14.67
CA GLN A 91 7.78 -61.62 -15.73
C GLN A 91 9.30 -61.70 -15.95
N GLY A 92 9.82 -62.92 -15.92
CA GLY A 92 11.25 -63.23 -15.91
C GLY A 92 11.91 -63.25 -17.29
N GLY A 93 13.24 -63.29 -17.28
CA GLY A 93 14.09 -63.48 -18.45
C GLY A 93 15.57 -63.44 -18.09
N SER A 94 16.22 -64.60 -18.20
CA SER A 94 17.61 -64.96 -17.90
C SER A 94 18.69 -64.27 -18.75
N SER A 95 19.86 -63.95 -18.18
CA SER A 95 21.21 -64.47 -18.58
C SER A 95 22.43 -63.63 -18.07
N GLN A 96 23.24 -64.28 -17.23
CA GLN A 96 24.72 -64.37 -17.11
C GLN A 96 25.70 -63.19 -17.45
N GLN A 97 26.39 -62.70 -16.39
CA GLN A 97 27.86 -62.51 -16.13
C GLN A 97 28.80 -61.62 -17.02
N PRO A 98 30.02 -61.18 -16.55
CA PRO A 98 30.57 -61.06 -15.18
C PRO A 98 31.32 -59.73 -14.86
N MET A 99 31.95 -59.71 -13.66
CA MET A 99 32.69 -58.68 -12.91
C MET A 99 33.76 -57.84 -13.62
N GLN A 100 33.97 -56.61 -13.12
CA GLN A 100 35.32 -56.12 -12.80
C GLN A 100 35.33 -55.20 -11.58
N ALA A 101 36.25 -55.51 -10.67
CA ALA A 101 36.48 -54.88 -9.38
C ALA A 101 37.77 -54.05 -9.42
N GLN A 102 37.73 -52.88 -8.78
CA GLN A 102 38.86 -52.13 -8.21
C GLN A 102 38.23 -51.14 -7.20
N GLY A 103 38.56 -51.04 -5.91
CA GLY A 103 39.70 -51.53 -5.15
C GLY A 103 40.47 -50.34 -4.55
N GLY A 104 40.29 -50.07 -3.24
CA GLY A 104 41.16 -49.21 -2.40
C GLY A 104 40.41 -48.09 -1.65
N SER A 105 39.95 -48.28 -0.41
CA SER A 105 40.64 -48.04 0.89
C SER A 105 41.00 -46.56 1.12
N SER A 106 40.53 -45.85 2.15
CA SER A 106 40.72 -46.09 3.60
C SER A 106 39.86 -45.11 4.42
N GLN A 107 39.03 -45.59 5.37
CA GLN A 107 39.20 -45.48 6.84
C GLN A 107 39.29 -44.06 7.46
N GLN A 108 38.24 -43.67 8.21
CA GLN A 108 38.26 -43.16 9.61
C GLN A 108 36.82 -42.72 9.99
N SER A 109 36.03 -43.47 10.76
CA SER A 109 36.01 -43.68 12.22
C SER A 109 35.87 -42.42 13.07
N MET A 110 34.63 -42.08 13.46
CA MET A 110 34.31 -41.62 14.81
C MET A 110 32.96 -42.18 15.25
N GLN A 111 32.96 -42.71 16.48
CA GLN A 111 31.94 -43.48 17.16
C GLN A 111 31.56 -42.71 18.44
N ALA A 112 30.40 -43.08 19.01
CA ALA A 112 29.87 -42.78 20.35
C ALA A 112 28.74 -41.71 20.36
N GLN A 113 27.47 -42.14 20.49
CA GLN A 113 26.71 -42.38 21.73
C GLN A 113 26.20 -41.06 22.34
N GLY A 114 24.93 -40.87 22.71
CA GLY A 114 23.76 -41.73 22.77
C GLY A 114 22.61 -40.99 23.49
N GLY A 115 21.38 -41.52 23.36
CA GLY A 115 20.21 -41.24 24.23
C GLY A 115 19.55 -39.86 24.07
N SER A 116 18.24 -39.68 24.16
CA SER A 116 17.12 -40.56 24.45
C SER A 116 15.83 -39.84 24.07
N GLN A 117 14.84 -40.64 23.67
CA GLN A 117 13.43 -40.31 23.52
C GLN A 117 12.87 -39.48 24.70
N GLN A 118 11.97 -38.52 24.43
CA GLN A 118 10.67 -38.52 25.13
C GLN A 118 9.61 -37.70 24.38
N SER A 119 8.52 -38.40 24.06
CA SER A 119 7.22 -37.90 23.60
C SER A 119 6.43 -37.32 24.78
N GLY A 120 5.72 -36.21 24.56
CA GLY A 120 4.88 -35.57 25.58
C GLY A 120 3.79 -34.69 24.96
N SER A 121 2.64 -35.30 24.73
CA SER A 121 1.33 -34.71 24.42
C SER A 121 0.69 -34.03 25.64
N GLN A 122 -0.01 -32.90 25.44
CA GLN A 122 -1.29 -32.48 26.08
C GLN A 122 -1.49 -30.97 25.88
N GLN A 123 -2.44 -30.51 25.05
CA GLN A 123 -3.84 -30.23 25.38
C GLN A 123 -4.06 -29.22 26.53
N GLY A 124 -4.51 -28.03 26.12
CA GLY A 124 -5.65 -27.33 26.71
C GLY A 124 -5.41 -26.48 27.96
N MET A 125 -5.64 -25.16 27.85
CA MET A 125 -6.70 -24.51 28.62
C MET A 125 -7.03 -23.11 28.09
N ASN A 126 -8.34 -22.92 27.93
CA ASN A 126 -9.08 -21.69 27.68
C ASN A 126 -9.13 -20.86 28.96
N ALA A 127 -8.82 -19.57 28.90
CA ALA A 127 -9.10 -18.63 29.99
C ALA A 127 -9.60 -17.30 29.42
N GLN A 128 -10.91 -17.19 29.50
CA GLN A 128 -11.76 -16.01 29.35
C GLN A 128 -11.67 -15.11 30.59
N GLN A 129 -12.09 -13.84 30.44
CA GLN A 129 -12.19 -12.73 31.41
C GLN A 129 -10.91 -11.87 31.45
N GLY A 130 -10.92 -10.55 31.25
CA GLY A 130 -11.97 -9.55 31.36
C GLY A 130 -11.47 -8.44 32.29
N GLY A 131 -11.48 -7.18 31.85
CA GLY A 131 -11.43 -6.02 32.76
C GLY A 131 -10.21 -5.10 32.69
N SER A 132 -10.46 -3.90 32.15
CA SER A 132 -10.11 -2.57 32.68
C SER A 132 -8.65 -2.14 32.95
N GLN A 133 -8.28 -1.11 32.16
CA GLN A 133 -7.69 0.18 32.56
C GLN A 133 -6.19 0.30 32.95
N GLN A 134 -5.63 1.40 32.41
CA GLN A 134 -4.48 2.19 32.83
C GLN A 134 -3.06 1.78 32.37
N GLY A 135 -2.52 2.59 31.45
CA GLY A 135 -1.38 3.46 31.77
C GLY A 135 0.00 3.12 31.19
N MET A 136 0.65 4.17 30.67
CA MET A 136 2.09 4.37 30.36
C MET A 136 2.62 3.73 29.06
N ASN A 137 3.09 4.50 28.06
CA ASN A 137 4.29 5.37 27.94
C ASN A 137 5.46 4.62 27.25
N ALA A 138 5.90 5.19 26.13
CA ALA A 138 7.18 5.08 25.42
C ALA A 138 7.95 3.75 25.42
N GLN A 139 8.09 3.14 24.24
CA GLN A 139 9.40 2.58 23.86
C GLN A 139 9.64 2.62 22.35
N GLN A 140 10.62 3.45 22.03
CA GLN A 140 11.43 3.53 20.83
C GLN A 140 12.03 2.15 20.49
N GLN A 141 11.81 1.65 19.27
CA GLN A 141 12.63 0.55 18.75
C GLN A 141 12.89 0.71 17.25
N SER A 142 14.08 1.23 16.98
CA SER A 142 14.76 1.19 15.69
C SER A 142 15.00 -0.27 15.29
N GLY A 143 14.39 -0.69 14.19
CA GLY A 143 14.66 -1.97 13.53
C GLY A 143 15.37 -1.73 12.21
N SER A 144 16.70 -1.82 12.23
CA SER A 144 17.55 -1.92 11.05
C SER A 144 17.46 -3.34 10.49
N GLN A 145 17.11 -3.48 9.21
CA GLN A 145 17.38 -4.69 8.45
C GLN A 145 18.11 -4.36 7.15
N GLN A 146 19.29 -4.97 7.06
CA GLN A 146 20.22 -5.00 5.95
C GLN A 146 19.63 -5.76 4.76
N GLY A 147 19.96 -5.33 3.54
CA GLY A 147 19.62 -6.04 2.31
C GLY A 147 20.34 -5.54 1.06
N MET A 148 21.55 -6.07 0.83
CA MET A 148 22.22 -6.40 -0.44
C MET A 148 22.35 -5.38 -1.60
N ASN A 149 23.60 -4.92 -1.74
CA ASN A 149 24.46 -4.90 -2.93
C ASN A 149 23.88 -5.39 -4.29
N ALA A 150 23.85 -4.50 -5.29
CA ALA A 150 23.89 -4.85 -6.72
C ALA A 150 24.56 -3.72 -7.54
N GLN A 151 25.89 -3.72 -7.52
CA GLN A 151 26.79 -3.66 -8.68
C GLN A 151 26.30 -2.94 -9.97
N GLN A 152 26.74 -1.70 -10.08
CA GLN A 152 27.40 -1.06 -11.24
C GLN A 152 27.58 -1.92 -12.51
N GLN A 153 26.99 -1.51 -13.63
CA GLN A 153 27.59 -1.74 -14.95
C GLN A 153 27.23 -0.66 -15.96
N SER A 154 28.29 -0.14 -16.58
CA SER A 154 28.37 0.89 -17.59
C SER A 154 27.69 0.51 -18.91
N GLY A 155 27.12 1.49 -19.61
CA GLY A 155 26.59 1.32 -20.96
C GLY A 155 26.47 2.65 -21.70
N SER A 156 27.58 3.10 -22.27
CA SER A 156 27.67 4.17 -23.25
C SER A 156 27.14 3.70 -24.61
N GLN A 157 26.17 4.39 -25.21
CA GLN A 157 25.96 4.35 -26.66
C GLN A 157 25.38 5.68 -27.16
N GLN A 158 26.23 6.41 -27.88
CA GLN A 158 25.87 7.47 -28.83
C GLN A 158 25.39 6.81 -30.13
N GLY A 159 24.36 7.39 -30.77
CA GLY A 159 23.92 7.02 -32.12
C GLY A 159 23.03 8.12 -32.72
N MET A 160 23.40 8.61 -33.90
CA MET A 160 22.91 9.82 -34.57
C MET A 160 21.62 9.62 -35.40
N ASN A 161 20.83 10.70 -35.45
CA ASN A 161 20.26 11.41 -36.63
C ASN A 161 19.62 10.64 -37.82
N ALA A 162 18.34 10.97 -38.10
CA ALA A 162 17.69 11.17 -39.42
C ALA A 162 16.16 11.16 -39.22
N GLN A 163 15.26 11.76 -40.00
CA GLN A 163 15.22 12.79 -41.05
C GLN A 163 13.73 12.90 -41.45
N GLN A 164 13.25 14.14 -41.66
CA GLN A 164 12.11 14.59 -42.51
C GLN A 164 10.73 13.90 -42.47
N GLY A 165 9.71 14.74 -42.21
CA GLY A 165 8.78 15.19 -43.25
C GLY A 165 7.38 14.57 -43.27
N GLY A 166 6.34 15.42 -43.26
CA GLY A 166 5.03 15.05 -43.82
C GLY A 166 3.78 15.65 -43.18
N SER A 167 3.30 16.76 -43.77
CA SER A 167 1.89 17.12 -44.04
C SER A 167 0.85 17.25 -42.90
N GLN A 168 0.49 18.51 -42.66
CA GLN A 168 -0.85 19.00 -42.29
C GLN A 168 -1.94 18.56 -43.28
N GLN A 169 -3.07 18.06 -42.76
CA GLN A 169 -4.45 18.53 -43.02
C GLN A 169 -5.47 17.44 -42.63
N GLY A 170 -6.47 17.82 -41.82
CA GLY A 170 -7.64 16.98 -41.51
C GLY A 170 -8.58 17.67 -40.53
N MET A 171 -9.78 18.04 -41.00
CA MET A 171 -10.84 18.74 -40.28
C MET A 171 -11.76 17.79 -39.46
N ASN A 172 -12.29 18.35 -38.37
CA ASN A 172 -13.67 18.21 -37.84
C ASN A 172 -14.16 16.84 -37.30
N ALA A 173 -14.52 16.81 -36.00
CA ALA A 173 -15.84 16.43 -35.48
C ALA A 173 -15.80 15.93 -34.02
N GLN A 174 -16.51 16.65 -33.14
CA GLN A 174 -17.48 16.14 -32.18
C GLN A 174 -17.29 14.73 -31.59
N GLN A 175 -16.89 14.64 -30.32
CA GLN A 175 -17.65 13.88 -29.31
C GLN A 175 -17.13 14.14 -27.90
N GLY A 176 -18.05 14.43 -26.98
CA GLY A 176 -17.77 14.49 -25.56
C GLY A 176 -17.32 13.13 -25.05
N GLY A 177 -16.11 13.09 -24.52
CA GLY A 177 -15.60 11.99 -23.72
C GLY A 177 -15.36 12.51 -22.32
N SER A 178 -16.18 12.08 -21.37
CA SER A 178 -15.87 12.11 -19.94
C SER A 178 -14.59 11.31 -19.75
N GLN A 179 -13.47 12.02 -19.66
CA GLN A 179 -12.16 11.47 -19.43
C GLN A 179 -12.12 10.97 -17.99
N GLN A 180 -12.54 9.73 -17.78
CA GLN A 180 -12.32 8.99 -16.55
C GLN A 180 -10.81 8.73 -16.48
N GLN A 181 -10.09 9.71 -15.95
CA GLN A 181 -8.67 9.64 -15.69
C GLN A 181 -8.47 8.61 -14.57
N SER A 182 -8.17 7.38 -14.97
CA SER A 182 -7.69 6.34 -14.08
C SER A 182 -6.43 6.86 -13.41
N GLY A 183 -6.56 7.27 -12.14
CA GLY A 183 -5.47 7.69 -11.29
C GLY A 183 -4.53 6.51 -11.07
N SER A 184 -3.57 6.35 -11.97
CA SER A 184 -2.42 5.51 -11.70
C SER A 184 -1.67 6.22 -10.57
N GLN A 185 -1.67 5.60 -9.38
CA GLN A 185 -0.82 5.98 -8.25
C GLN A 185 0.63 5.88 -8.70
N GLN A 186 1.13 6.92 -9.36
CA GLN A 186 2.54 7.05 -9.68
C GLN A 186 3.28 7.28 -8.37
N ASN A 187 4.28 6.45 -8.11
CA ASN A 187 5.19 6.61 -7.00
C ASN A 187 5.96 7.94 -7.19
N MET A 188 5.45 9.02 -6.59
CA MET A 188 6.04 10.36 -6.69
C MET A 188 7.40 10.39 -5.99
N GLN A 189 8.47 10.52 -6.77
CA GLN A 189 9.81 10.77 -6.26
C GLN A 189 10.08 12.29 -6.30
N PHE A 190 10.12 12.92 -5.13
CA PHE A 190 10.35 14.36 -5.01
C PHE A 190 11.84 14.71 -5.13
N LYS A 191 12.13 15.75 -5.90
CA LYS A 191 13.47 16.37 -5.99
C LYS A 191 13.58 17.53 -5.01
N PRO A 192 14.79 17.89 -4.55
CA PRO A 192 15.00 19.07 -3.73
C PRO A 192 14.47 20.34 -4.39
N SER A 193 13.77 21.15 -3.60
CA SER A 193 13.20 22.43 -4.02
C SER A 193 14.29 23.42 -4.39
N ASN A 194 14.00 24.24 -5.40
CA ASN A 194 14.84 25.33 -5.87
C ASN A 194 14.44 26.71 -5.30
N CYS A 195 13.43 26.76 -4.43
CA CYS A 195 12.99 27.98 -3.77
C CYS A 195 14.05 28.55 -2.82
N SER A 196 14.00 29.85 -2.55
CA SER A 196 14.88 30.49 -1.56
C SER A 196 14.64 29.93 -0.16
N ALA A 197 15.60 30.18 0.76
CA ALA A 197 15.48 29.69 2.14
C ALA A 197 14.21 30.20 2.85
N GLN A 198 13.84 31.47 2.62
CA GLN A 198 12.64 32.09 3.18
C GLN A 198 11.36 31.48 2.60
N GLU A 199 11.30 31.26 1.29
CA GLU A 199 10.16 30.61 0.64
C GLU A 199 10.02 29.15 1.08
N LYS A 200 11.14 28.45 1.23
CA LYS A 200 11.18 27.09 1.74
C LYS A 200 10.65 27.00 3.18
N GLN A 201 10.90 28.01 4.02
CA GLN A 201 10.33 28.10 5.36
C GLN A 201 8.80 28.29 5.32
N LYS A 202 8.30 29.11 4.37
CA LYS A 202 6.85 29.24 4.14
C LYS A 202 6.24 27.92 3.70
N ASP A 203 6.84 27.24 2.72
CA ASP A 203 6.38 25.94 2.23
C ASP A 203 6.40 24.88 3.35
N ALA A 204 7.42 24.89 4.22
CA ALA A 204 7.50 24.01 5.39
C ALA A 204 6.34 24.25 6.37
N TYR A 205 5.93 25.50 6.58
CA TYR A 205 4.74 25.82 7.38
C TYR A 205 3.47 25.27 6.74
N LEU A 206 3.26 25.48 5.44
CA LEU A 206 2.10 24.96 4.72
C LEU A 206 2.02 23.43 4.82
N CYS A 207 3.14 22.73 4.63
CA CYS A 207 3.19 21.28 4.74
C CYS A 207 2.91 20.79 6.17
N SER A 208 3.44 21.48 7.19
CA SER A 208 3.23 21.09 8.59
C SER A 208 1.76 21.23 9.01
N ASP A 209 1.11 22.32 8.59
CA ASP A 209 -0.30 22.56 8.84
C ASP A 209 -1.19 21.57 8.07
N ALA A 210 -0.88 21.32 6.79
CA ALA A 210 -1.59 20.33 5.97
C ALA A 210 -1.46 18.92 6.58
N LEU A 211 -0.25 18.48 6.93
CA LEU A 211 -0.02 17.17 7.55
C LEU A 211 -0.76 17.01 8.89
N SER A 212 -0.91 18.08 9.66
CA SER A 212 -1.68 18.06 10.90
C SER A 212 -3.18 17.91 10.63
N THR A 213 -3.66 18.53 9.55
CA THR A 213 -5.04 18.41 9.06
C THR A 213 -5.33 16.97 8.63
N GLU A 214 -4.47 16.37 7.80
CA GLU A 214 -4.58 14.97 7.35
C GLU A 214 -4.68 13.99 8.52
N LYS A 215 -3.82 14.16 9.54
CA LYS A 215 -3.86 13.33 10.76
C LYS A 215 -5.20 13.44 11.49
N HIS A 216 -5.77 14.64 11.57
CA HIS A 216 -7.05 14.88 12.22
C HIS A 216 -8.21 14.25 11.43
N VAL A 217 -8.25 14.45 10.11
CA VAL A 217 -9.31 13.91 9.24
C VAL A 217 -9.24 12.39 9.22
N SER A 218 -8.05 11.81 9.06
CA SER A 218 -7.82 10.37 9.15
C SER A 218 -8.27 9.78 10.50
N SER A 219 -8.04 10.46 11.62
CA SER A 219 -8.57 10.02 12.92
C SER A 219 -10.09 10.09 13.01
N THR A 220 -10.70 11.07 12.35
CA THR A 220 -12.17 11.26 12.32
C THR A 220 -12.84 10.14 11.52
N TYR A 221 -12.28 9.80 10.36
CA TYR A 221 -12.73 8.64 9.57
C TYR A 221 -12.62 7.34 10.35
N ASN A 222 -11.49 7.08 11.01
CA ASN A 222 -11.33 5.89 11.84
C ASN A 222 -12.44 5.78 12.90
N THR A 223 -12.76 6.88 13.58
CA THR A 223 -13.85 6.92 14.55
C THR A 223 -15.20 6.64 13.90
N CYS A 224 -15.50 7.29 12.77
CA CYS A 224 -16.77 7.10 12.05
C CYS A 224 -16.94 5.65 11.59
N ILE A 225 -15.89 5.00 11.07
CA ILE A 225 -15.94 3.61 10.60
C ILE A 225 -16.40 2.64 11.69
N PHE A 226 -16.11 2.88 12.97
CA PHE A 226 -16.59 2.06 14.08
C PHE A 226 -18.07 2.29 14.41
N GLU A 227 -18.60 3.46 14.05
CA GLU A 227 -19.93 3.93 14.44
C GLU A 227 -21.00 3.67 13.38
N PHE A 228 -20.60 3.51 12.11
CA PHE A 228 -21.52 3.10 11.04
C PHE A 228 -21.86 1.61 11.14
N SER A 229 -23.15 1.30 10.99
CA SER A 229 -23.68 -0.06 11.06
C SER A 229 -23.67 -0.79 9.71
N ASP A 230 -23.86 -0.06 8.61
CA ASP A 230 -23.89 -0.61 7.26
C ASP A 230 -22.47 -0.99 6.78
N SER A 231 -22.25 -2.28 6.53
CA SER A 231 -20.93 -2.79 6.11
C SER A 231 -20.45 -2.25 4.77
N ASN A 232 -21.36 -1.92 3.84
CA ASN A 232 -20.97 -1.34 2.56
C ASN A 232 -20.47 0.10 2.76
N VAL A 233 -21.12 0.88 3.63
CA VAL A 233 -20.63 2.22 3.99
C VAL A 233 -19.28 2.12 4.68
N ARG A 234 -19.12 1.19 5.63
CA ARG A 234 -17.82 0.97 6.29
C ARG A 234 -16.73 0.65 5.27
N ASN A 235 -17.01 -0.18 4.26
CA ASN A 235 -16.04 -0.49 3.22
C ASN A 235 -15.63 0.74 2.40
N VAL A 236 -16.61 1.61 2.06
CA VAL A 236 -16.34 2.86 1.36
C VAL A 236 -15.53 3.82 2.23
N LEU A 237 -15.91 4.01 3.49
CA LEU A 237 -15.19 4.87 4.43
C LEU A 237 -13.78 4.34 4.72
N ASN A 238 -13.57 3.02 4.81
CA ASN A 238 -12.24 2.41 4.93
C ASN A 238 -11.35 2.69 3.72
N HIS A 239 -11.93 2.70 2.51
CA HIS A 239 -11.18 3.04 1.31
C HIS A 239 -10.73 4.51 1.36
N ILE A 240 -11.63 5.45 1.66
CA ILE A 240 -11.28 6.87 1.79
C ILE A 240 -10.25 7.06 2.90
N GLN A 241 -10.43 6.45 4.07
CA GLN A 241 -9.48 6.48 5.18
C GLN A 241 -8.05 6.09 4.76
N LYS A 242 -7.90 5.12 3.86
CA LYS A 242 -6.60 4.73 3.33
C LYS A 242 -6.00 5.83 2.46
N GLU A 243 -6.82 6.54 1.69
CA GLU A 243 -6.40 7.65 0.85
C GLU A 243 -6.00 8.86 1.68
N GLU A 244 -6.73 9.20 2.75
CA GLU A 244 -6.32 10.22 3.75
C GLU A 244 -4.92 9.93 4.32
N GLN A 245 -4.65 8.67 4.66
CA GLN A 245 -3.32 8.27 5.12
C GLN A 245 -2.24 8.42 4.03
N GLN A 246 -2.60 8.16 2.77
CA GLN A 246 -1.70 8.33 1.63
C GLN A 246 -1.40 9.80 1.35
N HIS A 247 -2.37 10.71 1.50
CA HIS A 247 -2.14 12.16 1.41
C HIS A 247 -1.09 12.61 2.43
N GLY A 248 -1.27 12.20 3.70
CA GLY A 248 -0.29 12.47 4.76
C GLY A 248 1.11 11.91 4.45
N ASP A 249 1.21 10.68 3.93
CA ASP A 249 2.48 10.07 3.52
C ASP A 249 3.17 10.83 2.37
N GLN A 250 2.42 11.29 1.37
CA GLN A 250 2.97 12.07 0.26
C GLN A 250 3.51 13.43 0.73
N ILE A 251 2.79 14.12 1.61
CA ILE A 251 3.25 15.39 2.22
C ILE A 251 4.53 15.14 3.03
N TYR A 252 4.54 14.09 3.86
CA TYR A 252 5.71 13.70 4.63
C TYR A 252 6.92 13.43 3.72
N LYS A 253 6.76 12.67 2.64
CA LYS A 253 7.83 12.37 1.68
C LYS A 253 8.37 13.63 1.02
N TYR A 254 7.51 14.57 0.63
CA TYR A 254 7.95 15.86 0.11
C TYR A 254 8.78 16.63 1.15
N MET A 255 8.28 16.72 2.39
CA MET A 255 8.98 17.41 3.49
C MET A 255 10.33 16.77 3.77
N SER A 256 10.40 15.44 3.79
CA SER A 256 11.62 14.66 4.02
C SER A 256 12.66 14.90 2.92
N ALA A 257 12.27 14.81 1.64
CA ALA A 257 13.14 15.08 0.49
C ALA A 257 13.71 16.51 0.50
N ASN A 258 13.01 17.43 1.16
CA ASN A 258 13.38 18.83 1.28
C ASN A 258 14.03 19.19 2.62
N GLY A 259 14.23 18.25 3.54
CA GLY A 259 14.78 18.56 4.88
C GLY A 259 13.91 19.53 5.68
N MET A 260 12.59 19.50 5.47
CA MET A 260 11.59 20.29 6.20
C MET A 260 10.98 19.51 7.38
N TYR A 261 11.30 18.21 7.49
CA TYR A 261 10.84 17.34 8.55
C TYR A 261 12.03 17.00 9.46
N CYS A 262 11.99 17.46 10.70
CA CYS A 262 13.02 17.25 11.71
C CYS A 262 12.57 16.25 12.79
#